data_AF-A0A8H5VJS2-F1
#
_entry.id   AF-A0A8H5VJS2-F1
#
_cell.length_a   1.000
_cell.length_b   1.000
_cell.length_c   1.000
_cell.angle_alpha   90.00
_cell.angle_beta   90.00
_cell.angle_gamma   90.00
#
_symmetry.space_group_name_H-M   'P 1'
#
loop_
_entity.id
_entity.type
_entity.pdbx_description
1 polymer ?
#
loop_
_entity_poly.entity_id
_entity_poly.type
_entity_poly.pdbx_seq_one_letter_code
_entity_poly.pdbx_strand_id
1 'polypeptide(L)'
;MAIQGIVTAKIKHKRASAPKSRNGCITCNLDEASSALRQLDVAFDEKPWHYEGTDDPDTAILVVEATKKLQDALDQWTARLDSLYELRKEDNTIEGEQQYRNLRLRQKYWQMSIDSYSSDEAAARPETFEPFLAAAKEAAAPIIALKQPTFSLDGDLISGLAFVASTTEDDETKVQALDLLWRLNRREGLLDSRDIVEMHELARALETCTEEVEFDETWKPTAAAGIPTIIERLRKSLGQLDIN
;
A
#
# COMPACT_ATOMS: atom_id res chain seq x y z
N MET A 1 61.26 -13.63 48.11
CA MET A 1 59.88 -13.17 47.89
C MET A 1 59.49 -13.54 46.48
N ALA A 2 58.36 -14.23 46.32
CA ALA A 2 57.83 -14.70 45.04
C ALA A 2 56.88 -13.67 44.41
N ILE A 3 56.36 -14.04 43.23
CA ILE A 3 55.32 -13.45 42.35
C ILE A 3 55.97 -12.85 41.08
N GLN A 4 56.24 -13.65 40.03
CA GLN A 4 55.31 -14.17 38.98
C GLN A 4 54.53 -13.08 38.22
N GLY A 5 54.64 -13.18 36.89
CA GLY A 5 54.31 -12.15 35.93
C GLY A 5 52.82 -12.00 35.60
N ILE A 6 52.52 -10.88 34.95
CA ILE A 6 51.22 -10.60 34.36
C ILE A 6 51.40 -10.48 32.86
N VAL A 7 50.96 -11.53 32.16
CA VAL A 7 50.63 -11.51 30.73
C VAL A 7 49.18 -11.04 30.63
N THR A 8 48.93 -9.82 30.18
CA THR A 8 47.58 -9.40 29.78
C THR A 8 47.33 -9.82 28.34
N ALA A 9 46.43 -10.80 28.18
CA ALA A 9 46.00 -11.37 26.91
C ALA A 9 45.31 -10.33 26.01
N LYS A 10 45.65 -10.35 24.72
CA LYS A 10 44.95 -9.63 23.65
C LYS A 10 43.50 -10.14 23.56
N ILE A 11 42.54 -9.24 23.78
CA ILE A 11 41.11 -9.50 23.55
C ILE A 11 40.89 -9.67 22.04
N LYS A 12 40.66 -10.90 21.59
CA LYS A 12 40.19 -11.17 20.22
C LYS A 12 38.72 -10.74 20.13
N HIS A 13 38.44 -9.66 19.39
CA HIS A 13 37.08 -9.33 18.98
C HIS A 13 36.53 -10.46 18.10
N LYS A 14 35.60 -11.22 18.66
CA LYS A 14 34.83 -12.24 17.95
C LYS A 14 33.84 -11.50 17.06
N ARG A 15 34.07 -11.50 15.74
CA ARG A 15 33.11 -11.01 14.76
C ARG A 15 31.77 -11.71 14.98
N ALA A 16 30.70 -10.93 15.10
CA ALA A 16 29.33 -11.43 15.15
C ALA A 16 29.09 -12.28 13.89
N SER A 17 28.80 -13.56 14.11
CA SER A 17 28.41 -14.48 13.05
C SER A 17 27.03 -14.10 12.53
N ALA A 18 26.90 -14.09 11.20
CA ALA A 18 25.65 -13.88 10.46
C ALA A 18 24.49 -14.76 10.99
N PRO A 19 23.22 -14.32 10.87
CA PRO A 19 22.09 -15.09 11.34
C PRO A 19 21.91 -16.34 10.47
N LYS A 20 21.95 -17.50 11.13
CA LYS A 20 21.56 -18.77 10.53
C LYS A 20 20.05 -18.76 10.34
N SER A 21 19.60 -18.64 9.10
CA SER A 21 18.25 -19.01 8.70
C SER A 21 17.99 -20.46 9.11
N ARG A 22 17.03 -20.66 10.01
CA ARG A 22 16.36 -21.93 10.24
C ARG A 22 14.88 -21.70 9.92
N ASN A 23 14.46 -22.28 8.81
CA ASN A 23 13.06 -22.52 8.47
C ASN A 23 12.32 -22.99 9.73
N GLY A 24 11.45 -22.13 10.29
CA GLY A 24 10.65 -22.42 11.48
C GLY A 24 10.67 -21.37 12.60
N CYS A 25 11.27 -20.19 12.41
CA CYS A 25 11.17 -19.13 13.42
C CYS A 25 9.77 -18.49 13.40
N ILE A 26 9.07 -18.59 14.52
CA ILE A 26 7.95 -17.71 14.89
C ILE A 26 8.44 -16.27 14.64
N THR A 27 7.64 -15.41 14.01
CA THR A 27 7.94 -13.97 13.96
C THR A 27 8.05 -13.48 15.40
N CYS A 28 9.27 -13.27 15.90
CA CYS A 28 9.54 -13.03 17.31
C CYS A 28 9.29 -11.57 17.72
N ASN A 29 9.05 -10.67 16.76
CA ASN A 29 8.73 -9.25 16.93
C ASN A 29 8.06 -8.66 15.68
N LEU A 30 7.51 -7.45 15.82
CA LEU A 30 6.82 -6.76 14.73
C LEU A 30 7.77 -6.36 13.59
N ASP A 31 9.05 -6.15 13.87
CA ASP A 31 10.05 -5.87 12.83
C ASP A 31 10.31 -7.09 11.95
N GLU A 32 10.42 -8.28 12.55
CA GLU A 32 10.50 -9.55 11.84
C GLU A 32 9.23 -9.84 11.04
N ALA A 33 8.05 -9.54 11.60
CA ALA A 33 6.79 -9.65 10.86
C ALA A 33 6.79 -8.71 9.64
N SER A 34 7.22 -7.46 9.81
CA SER A 34 7.39 -6.51 8.70
C SER A 34 8.38 -7.00 7.65
N SER A 35 9.52 -7.53 8.08
CA SER A 35 10.54 -8.06 7.17
C SER A 35 10.05 -9.29 6.42
N ALA A 36 9.32 -10.18 7.09
CA ALA A 36 8.76 -11.37 6.47
C ALA A 36 7.67 -11.02 5.46
N LEU A 37 6.85 -9.99 5.72
CA LEU A 37 5.85 -9.54 4.76
C LEU A 37 6.51 -8.97 3.50
N ARG A 38 7.57 -8.16 3.66
CA ARG A 38 8.37 -7.65 2.52
C ARG A 38 9.07 -8.76 1.74
N GLN A 39 9.33 -9.91 2.36
CA GLN A 39 9.87 -11.06 1.63
C GLN A 39 8.83 -11.69 0.71
N LEU A 40 7.52 -11.51 0.94
CA LEU A 40 6.51 -11.95 -0.03
C LEU A 40 6.66 -11.21 -1.35
N ASP A 41 6.99 -9.91 -1.33
CA ASP A 41 7.26 -9.15 -2.56
C ASP A 41 8.43 -9.70 -3.37
N VAL A 42 9.44 -10.25 -2.69
CA VAL A 42 10.68 -10.73 -3.30
C VAL A 42 10.59 -12.21 -3.68
N ALA A 43 9.83 -13.01 -2.92
CA ALA A 43 9.75 -14.45 -3.10
C ALA A 43 8.78 -14.86 -4.23
N PHE A 44 7.87 -13.98 -4.61
CA PHE A 44 6.86 -14.23 -5.64
C PHE A 44 7.11 -13.35 -6.85
N ASP A 45 7.91 -13.86 -7.80
CA ASP A 45 8.17 -13.23 -9.10
C ASP A 45 6.91 -13.21 -9.99
N GLU A 46 6.04 -14.21 -9.86
CA GLU A 46 4.78 -14.32 -10.58
C GLU A 46 3.61 -13.95 -9.67
N LYS A 47 2.98 -12.83 -9.96
CA LYS A 47 1.81 -12.30 -9.25
C LYS A 47 0.59 -12.32 -10.19
N PRO A 48 -0.64 -12.42 -9.67
CA PRO A 48 -1.85 -12.53 -10.50
C PRO A 48 -1.99 -11.41 -11.54
N TRP A 49 -1.65 -10.18 -11.14
CA TRP A 49 -1.68 -8.99 -11.99
C TRP A 49 -0.57 -8.91 -13.05
N HIS A 50 0.41 -9.83 -13.06
CA HIS A 50 1.41 -9.88 -14.13
C HIS A 50 0.86 -10.46 -15.43
N TYR A 51 -0.31 -11.07 -15.39
CA TYR A 51 -0.98 -11.69 -16.54
C TYR A 51 -2.16 -10.85 -17.06
N GLU A 52 -2.34 -9.63 -16.55
CA GLU A 52 -3.39 -8.73 -17.01
C GLU A 52 -3.10 -8.29 -18.47
N GLY A 53 -4.08 -8.48 -19.35
CA GLY A 53 -3.96 -8.12 -20.78
C GLY A 53 -3.08 -9.05 -21.62
N THR A 54 -2.76 -10.26 -21.13
CA THR A 54 -1.99 -11.25 -21.91
C THR A 54 -2.90 -12.12 -22.78
N ASP A 55 -2.52 -12.33 -24.05
CA ASP A 55 -3.24 -13.20 -24.99
C ASP A 55 -2.90 -14.71 -24.81
N ASP A 56 -2.24 -15.10 -23.72
CA ASP A 56 -1.83 -16.49 -23.49
C ASP A 56 -3.07 -17.36 -23.19
N PRO A 57 -3.31 -18.46 -23.93
CA PRO A 57 -4.45 -19.35 -23.68
C PRO A 57 -4.42 -19.98 -22.27
N ASP A 58 -3.25 -20.07 -21.64
CA ASP A 58 -3.06 -20.63 -20.29
C ASP A 58 -3.08 -19.56 -19.18
N THR A 59 -3.30 -18.27 -19.53
CA THR A 59 -3.38 -17.13 -18.60
C THR A 59 -4.21 -17.44 -17.35
N ALA A 60 -5.42 -17.97 -17.55
CA ALA A 60 -6.35 -18.26 -16.45
C ALA A 60 -5.79 -19.32 -15.48
N ILE A 61 -5.07 -20.33 -15.99
CA ILE A 61 -4.46 -21.37 -15.16
C ILE A 61 -3.30 -20.76 -14.35
N LEU A 62 -2.45 -19.96 -15.00
CA LEU A 62 -1.31 -19.30 -14.37
C LEU A 62 -1.74 -18.33 -13.26
N VAL A 63 -2.79 -17.54 -13.51
CA VAL A 63 -3.39 -16.64 -12.50
C VAL A 63 -3.87 -17.43 -11.30
N VAL A 64 -4.59 -18.54 -11.50
CA VAL A 64 -5.09 -19.38 -10.39
C VAL A 64 -3.95 -19.97 -9.58
N GLU A 65 -2.89 -20.47 -10.23
CA GLU A 65 -1.72 -21.02 -9.53
C GLU A 65 -0.95 -19.96 -8.73
N ALA A 66 -0.71 -18.80 -9.34
CA ALA A 66 -0.02 -17.68 -8.69
C ALA A 66 -0.82 -17.17 -7.48
N THR A 67 -2.12 -16.96 -7.66
CA THR A 67 -3.07 -16.56 -6.60
C THR A 67 -3.02 -17.53 -5.44
N LYS A 68 -3.11 -18.84 -5.72
CA LYS A 68 -3.12 -19.86 -4.65
C LYS A 68 -1.83 -19.85 -3.83
N LYS A 69 -0.67 -19.84 -4.48
CA LYS A 69 0.63 -19.86 -3.78
C LYS A 69 0.82 -18.59 -2.93
N LEU A 70 0.41 -17.44 -3.46
CA LEU A 70 0.50 -16.16 -2.75
C LEU A 70 -0.47 -16.12 -1.56
N GLN A 71 -1.71 -16.58 -1.73
CA GLN A 71 -2.70 -16.67 -0.67
C GLN A 71 -2.22 -17.59 0.47
N ASP A 72 -1.72 -18.79 0.15
CA ASP A 72 -1.20 -19.73 1.15
C ASP A 72 -0.06 -19.12 1.99
N ALA A 73 0.79 -18.29 1.38
CA ALA A 73 1.88 -17.61 2.06
C ALA A 73 1.38 -16.44 2.93
N LEU A 74 0.41 -15.67 2.43
CA LEU A 74 -0.21 -14.58 3.18
C LEU A 74 -1.00 -15.10 4.39
N ASP A 75 -1.71 -16.22 4.26
CA ASP A 75 -2.46 -16.87 5.34
C ASP A 75 -1.51 -17.34 6.45
N GLN A 76 -0.40 -18.00 6.08
CA GLN A 76 0.62 -18.40 7.04
C GLN A 76 1.24 -17.22 7.76
N TRP A 77 1.52 -16.12 7.04
CA TRP A 77 2.04 -14.91 7.65
C TRP A 77 1.01 -14.27 8.60
N THR A 78 -0.26 -14.21 8.18
CA THR A 78 -1.36 -13.62 8.96
C THR A 78 -1.57 -14.37 10.27
N ALA A 79 -1.61 -15.70 10.22
CA ALA A 79 -1.73 -16.53 11.42
C ALA A 79 -0.59 -16.28 12.43
N ARG A 80 0.63 -16.03 11.94
CA ARG A 80 1.79 -15.71 12.79
C ARG A 80 1.68 -14.32 13.40
N LEU A 81 1.25 -13.32 12.63
CA LEU A 81 1.02 -11.97 13.13
C LEU A 81 -0.07 -11.96 14.21
N ASP A 82 -1.20 -12.61 13.96
CA ASP A 82 -2.33 -12.64 14.90
C ASP A 82 -1.93 -13.35 16.21
N SER A 83 -1.19 -14.46 16.11
CA SER A 83 -0.61 -15.13 17.28
C SER A 83 0.35 -14.24 18.07
N LEU A 84 1.18 -13.46 17.37
CA LEU A 84 2.14 -12.54 17.99
C LEU A 84 1.43 -11.41 18.74
N TYR A 85 0.35 -10.88 18.16
CA TYR A 85 -0.42 -9.81 18.75
C TYR A 85 -1.14 -10.27 20.02
N GLU A 86 -1.81 -11.42 19.98
CA GLU A 86 -2.49 -11.97 21.16
C GLU A 86 -1.52 -12.26 22.31
N LEU A 87 -0.31 -12.74 22.00
CA LEU A 87 0.73 -12.98 23.01
C LEU A 87 1.28 -11.69 23.66
N ARG A 88 1.16 -10.53 23.00
CA ARG A 88 1.73 -9.26 23.47
C ARG A 88 0.75 -8.14 23.72
N LYS A 89 -0.54 -8.43 23.62
CA LYS A 89 -1.62 -7.47 23.78
C LYS A 89 -1.53 -6.64 25.07
N GLU A 90 -1.10 -7.26 26.17
CA GLU A 90 -1.00 -6.61 27.49
C GLU A 90 0.25 -5.72 27.63
N ASP A 91 1.28 -5.95 26.80
CA ASP A 91 2.58 -5.27 26.87
C ASP A 91 2.77 -4.22 25.75
N ASN A 92 1.75 -3.99 24.92
CA ASN A 92 1.88 -3.14 23.74
C ASN A 92 1.99 -1.65 24.12
N THR A 93 3.11 -1.03 23.73
CA THR A 93 3.26 0.42 23.73
C THR A 93 2.42 1.06 22.62
N ILE A 94 2.16 2.35 22.70
CA ILE A 94 1.46 3.11 21.64
C ILE A 94 2.15 2.94 20.28
N GLU A 95 3.49 2.93 20.28
CA GLU A 95 4.29 2.72 19.07
C GLU A 95 4.11 1.30 18.50
N GLY A 96 4.08 0.28 19.37
CA GLY A 96 3.82 -1.10 18.98
C GLY A 96 2.42 -1.29 18.40
N GLU A 97 1.42 -0.60 18.97
CA GLU A 97 0.04 -0.60 18.46
C GLU A 97 -0.05 0.04 17.07
N GLN A 98 0.62 1.18 16.83
CA GLN A 98 0.67 1.80 15.51
C GLN A 98 1.38 0.89 14.50
N GLN A 99 2.48 0.26 14.89
CA GLN A 99 3.21 -0.66 14.02
C GLN A 99 2.34 -1.88 13.66
N TYR A 100 1.59 -2.41 14.61
CA TYR A 100 0.63 -3.49 14.36
C TYR A 100 -0.46 -3.07 13.37
N ARG A 101 -1.07 -1.89 13.54
CA ARG A 101 -2.07 -1.35 12.61
C ARG A 101 -1.52 -1.17 11.20
N ASN A 102 -0.29 -0.66 11.07
CA ASN A 102 0.37 -0.57 9.78
C ASN A 102 0.59 -1.95 9.15
N LEU A 103 1.04 -2.94 9.92
CA LEU A 103 1.19 -4.32 9.42
C LEU A 103 -0.15 -4.94 9.00
N ARG A 104 -1.22 -4.67 9.75
CA ARG A 104 -2.57 -5.13 9.40
C ARG A 104 -3.07 -4.45 8.13
N LEU A 105 -2.80 -3.16 7.97
CA LEU A 105 -3.10 -2.43 6.73
C LEU A 105 -2.38 -3.07 5.53
N ARG A 106 -1.08 -3.33 5.62
CA ARG A 106 -0.33 -3.97 4.54
C ARG A 106 -0.90 -5.36 4.23
N GLN A 107 -1.21 -6.15 5.26
CA GLN A 107 -1.86 -7.45 5.09
C GLN A 107 -3.18 -7.34 4.32
N LYS A 108 -4.01 -6.34 4.64
CA LYS A 108 -5.27 -6.10 3.93
C LYS A 108 -5.08 -5.55 2.53
N TYR A 109 -4.03 -4.76 2.29
CA TYR A 109 -3.65 -4.33 0.94
C TYR A 109 -3.30 -5.53 0.06
N TRP A 110 -2.49 -6.47 0.58
CA TRP A 110 -2.16 -7.70 -0.13
C TRP A 110 -3.39 -8.54 -0.42
N GLN A 111 -4.26 -8.74 0.57
CA GLN A 111 -5.50 -9.50 0.40
C GLN A 111 -6.40 -8.86 -0.67
N MET A 112 -6.63 -7.55 -0.56
CA MET A 112 -7.39 -6.78 -1.56
C MET A 112 -6.80 -6.93 -2.96
N SER A 113 -5.48 -6.83 -3.09
CA SER A 113 -4.79 -6.99 -4.38
C SER A 113 -4.95 -8.39 -4.97
N ILE A 114 -5.02 -9.43 -4.14
CA ILE A 114 -5.30 -10.79 -4.60
C ILE A 114 -6.77 -10.91 -5.03
N ASP A 115 -7.67 -10.42 -4.18
CA ASP A 115 -9.11 -10.55 -4.37
C ASP A 115 -9.61 -9.78 -5.61
N SER A 116 -9.03 -8.61 -5.91
CA SER A 116 -9.34 -7.83 -7.12
C SER A 116 -9.08 -8.55 -8.43
N TYR A 117 -8.22 -9.57 -8.44
CA TYR A 117 -7.88 -10.38 -9.62
C TYR A 117 -8.49 -11.79 -9.55
N SER A 118 -9.42 -12.04 -8.62
CA SER A 118 -10.09 -13.34 -8.49
C SER A 118 -11.15 -13.60 -9.57
N SER A 119 -11.72 -12.53 -10.14
CA SER A 119 -12.61 -12.54 -11.31
C SER A 119 -12.66 -11.16 -11.94
N ASP A 120 -13.16 -11.05 -13.18
CA ASP A 120 -13.24 -9.79 -13.93
C ASP A 120 -14.06 -8.73 -13.18
N GLU A 121 -15.13 -9.12 -12.49
CA GLU A 121 -15.98 -8.21 -11.72
C GLU A 121 -15.50 -8.00 -10.28
N ALA A 122 -14.43 -8.67 -9.83
CA ALA A 122 -14.04 -8.62 -8.44
C ALA A 122 -13.60 -7.22 -8.00
N ALA A 123 -12.92 -6.47 -8.87
CA ALA A 123 -12.53 -5.09 -8.62
C ALA A 123 -13.69 -4.09 -8.67
N ALA A 124 -14.86 -4.47 -9.19
CA ALA A 124 -16.06 -3.61 -9.16
C ALA A 124 -16.83 -3.73 -7.84
N ARG A 125 -16.65 -4.85 -7.11
CA ARG A 125 -17.42 -5.18 -5.91
C ARG A 125 -16.91 -4.45 -4.66
N PRO A 126 -17.79 -3.77 -3.88
CA PRO A 126 -17.41 -3.13 -2.61
C PRO A 126 -16.75 -4.08 -1.60
N GLU A 127 -17.22 -5.34 -1.55
CA GLU A 127 -16.78 -6.33 -0.57
C GLU A 127 -15.29 -6.65 -0.70
N THR A 128 -14.72 -6.47 -1.89
CA THR A 128 -13.28 -6.61 -2.16
C THR A 128 -12.46 -5.56 -1.40
N PHE A 129 -13.02 -4.37 -1.19
CA PHE A 129 -12.31 -3.22 -0.63
C PHE A 129 -12.62 -2.95 0.85
N GLU A 130 -13.80 -3.37 1.32
CA GLU A 130 -14.26 -3.13 2.70
C GLU A 130 -13.21 -3.47 3.77
N PRO A 131 -12.54 -4.65 3.75
CA PRO A 131 -11.57 -5.00 4.79
C PRO A 131 -10.33 -4.08 4.77
N PHE A 132 -9.90 -3.65 3.59
CA PHE A 132 -8.80 -2.69 3.43
C PHE A 132 -9.21 -1.31 3.93
N LEU A 133 -10.37 -0.80 3.53
CA LEU A 133 -10.87 0.51 3.95
C LEU A 133 -11.06 0.59 5.48
N ALA A 134 -11.50 -0.49 6.12
CA ALA A 134 -11.59 -0.57 7.58
C ALA A 134 -10.20 -0.42 8.23
N ALA A 135 -9.21 -1.19 7.79
CA ALA A 135 -7.84 -1.09 8.29
C ALA A 135 -7.20 0.27 7.98
N ALA A 136 -7.49 0.85 6.82
CA ALA A 136 -7.02 2.17 6.42
C ALA A 136 -7.53 3.26 7.35
N LYS A 137 -8.81 3.22 7.74
CA LYS A 137 -9.39 4.16 8.73
C LYS A 137 -8.66 4.09 10.07
N GLU A 138 -8.39 2.88 10.56
CA GLU A 138 -7.69 2.69 11.85
C GLU A 138 -6.24 3.16 11.80
N ALA A 139 -5.51 2.85 10.73
CA ALA A 139 -4.11 3.25 10.55
C ALA A 139 -3.99 4.77 10.30
N ALA A 140 -4.95 5.38 9.60
CA ALA A 140 -4.96 6.80 9.28
C ALA A 140 -5.41 7.68 10.45
N ALA A 141 -6.23 7.17 11.38
CA ALA A 141 -6.85 7.99 12.42
C ALA A 141 -5.85 8.83 13.25
N PRO A 142 -4.72 8.28 13.73
CA PRO A 142 -3.74 9.08 14.49
C PRO A 142 -3.07 10.15 13.65
N ILE A 143 -2.89 9.91 12.35
CA ILE A 143 -2.27 10.83 11.39
C ILE A 143 -3.23 11.98 11.09
N ILE A 144 -4.49 11.67 10.77
CA ILE A 144 -5.54 12.65 10.50
C ILE A 144 -5.79 13.54 11.72
N ALA A 145 -5.72 12.98 12.93
CA ALA A 145 -5.90 13.72 14.17
C ALA A 145 -4.91 14.89 14.35
N LEU A 146 -3.71 14.80 13.74
CA LEU A 146 -2.70 15.87 13.77
C LEU A 146 -3.12 17.11 12.97
N LYS A 147 -4.02 16.97 11.98
CA LYS A 147 -4.52 18.05 11.11
C LYS A 147 -3.41 18.85 10.42
N GLN A 148 -2.32 18.19 10.07
CA GLN A 148 -1.17 18.80 9.40
C GLN A 148 -0.84 18.03 8.12
N PRO A 149 -0.22 18.69 7.12
CA PRO A 149 0.30 17.99 5.96
C PRO A 149 1.31 16.90 6.38
N THR A 150 1.24 15.74 5.72
CA THR A 150 2.11 14.59 6.04
C THR A 150 3.12 14.33 4.93
N PHE A 151 4.37 14.10 5.31
CA PHE A 151 5.50 13.94 4.37
C PHE A 151 6.22 12.60 4.55
N SER A 152 5.67 11.67 5.32
CA SER A 152 6.20 10.32 5.45
C SER A 152 5.06 9.43 5.87
N LEU A 153 4.51 8.68 4.92
CA LEU A 153 3.37 7.82 5.15
C LEU A 153 3.60 6.48 4.44
N ASP A 154 2.98 5.42 4.98
CA ASP A 154 3.12 4.09 4.42
C ASP A 154 2.61 4.05 2.97
N GLY A 155 3.45 3.57 2.05
CA GLY A 155 3.14 3.55 0.63
C GLY A 155 1.86 2.77 0.34
N ASP A 156 1.63 1.69 1.09
CA ASP A 156 0.46 0.82 0.89
C ASP A 156 -0.86 1.51 1.24
N LEU A 157 -0.85 2.49 2.16
CA LEU A 157 -2.06 3.26 2.49
C LEU A 157 -2.48 4.13 1.30
N ILE A 158 -1.56 4.93 0.77
CA ILE A 158 -1.87 5.88 -0.29
C ILE A 158 -2.12 5.15 -1.60
N SER A 159 -1.25 4.21 -1.95
CA SER A 159 -1.39 3.41 -3.18
C SER A 159 -2.67 2.58 -3.14
N GLY A 160 -3.00 1.97 -2.00
CA GLY A 160 -4.24 1.21 -1.86
C GLY A 160 -5.48 2.09 -1.97
N LEU A 161 -5.52 3.25 -1.31
CA LEU A 161 -6.66 4.18 -1.44
C LEU A 161 -6.80 4.73 -2.87
N ALA A 162 -5.68 5.03 -3.54
CA ALA A 162 -5.68 5.47 -4.93
C ALA A 162 -6.19 4.38 -5.87
N PHE A 163 -5.79 3.12 -5.62
CA PHE A 163 -6.29 1.95 -6.35
C PHE A 163 -7.80 1.81 -6.18
N VAL A 164 -8.32 1.79 -4.94
CA VAL A 164 -9.77 1.71 -4.68
C VAL A 164 -10.53 2.83 -5.39
N ALA A 165 -10.07 4.08 -5.29
CA ALA A 165 -10.72 5.22 -5.93
C ALA A 165 -10.77 5.12 -7.47
N SER A 166 -9.81 4.41 -8.07
CA SER A 166 -9.68 4.25 -9.52
C SER A 166 -10.41 3.05 -10.09
N THR A 167 -10.62 1.99 -9.30
CA THR A 167 -11.14 0.71 -9.80
C THR A 167 -12.59 0.44 -9.41
N THR A 168 -13.05 0.96 -8.28
CA THR A 168 -14.42 0.68 -7.82
C THR A 168 -15.47 1.41 -8.67
N GLU A 169 -16.56 0.70 -8.98
CA GLU A 169 -17.77 1.26 -9.58
C GLU A 169 -18.74 1.80 -8.52
N ASP A 170 -18.57 1.40 -7.27
CA ASP A 170 -19.44 1.83 -6.17
C ASP A 170 -19.07 3.25 -5.69
N ASP A 171 -20.01 4.18 -5.85
CA ASP A 171 -19.84 5.58 -5.49
C ASP A 171 -19.54 5.77 -4.00
N GLU A 172 -20.16 4.99 -3.12
CA GLU A 172 -19.95 5.12 -1.68
C GLU A 172 -18.52 4.71 -1.29
N THR A 173 -18.05 3.57 -1.80
CA THR A 173 -16.68 3.06 -1.63
C THR A 173 -15.66 4.06 -2.17
N LYS A 174 -15.91 4.62 -3.37
CA LYS A 174 -15.06 5.66 -3.97
C LYS A 174 -14.98 6.90 -3.11
N VAL A 175 -16.12 7.41 -2.62
CA VAL A 175 -16.18 8.59 -1.74
C VAL A 175 -15.43 8.33 -0.43
N GLN A 176 -15.56 7.14 0.16
CA GLN A 176 -14.82 6.79 1.37
C GLN A 176 -13.30 6.81 1.15
N ALA A 177 -12.82 6.27 0.03
CA ALA A 177 -11.39 6.28 -0.31
C ALA A 177 -10.86 7.72 -0.53
N LEU A 178 -11.61 8.53 -1.28
CA LEU A 178 -11.26 9.93 -1.56
C LEU A 178 -11.29 10.81 -0.31
N ASP A 179 -12.27 10.64 0.58
CA ASP A 179 -12.33 11.36 1.86
C ASP A 179 -11.11 11.05 2.73
N LEU A 180 -10.68 9.78 2.80
CA LEU A 180 -9.46 9.41 3.51
C LEU A 180 -8.22 10.06 2.90
N LEU A 181 -8.04 9.99 1.57
CA LEU A 181 -6.93 10.65 0.87
C LEU A 181 -6.90 12.16 1.13
N TRP A 182 -8.05 12.82 1.08
CA TRP A 182 -8.19 14.25 1.34
C TRP A 182 -7.79 14.60 2.79
N ARG A 183 -8.24 13.81 3.77
CA ARG A 183 -7.94 14.02 5.20
C ARG A 183 -6.50 13.72 5.57
N LEU A 184 -5.89 12.71 4.94
CA LEU A 184 -4.48 12.37 5.14
C LEU A 184 -3.55 13.51 4.73
N ASN A 185 -3.96 14.30 3.74
CA ASN A 185 -3.27 15.51 3.29
C ASN A 185 -1.76 15.29 3.08
N ARG A 186 -1.42 14.19 2.40
CA ARG A 186 -0.02 13.85 2.11
C ARG A 186 0.44 14.69 0.93
N ARG A 187 1.56 15.41 1.11
CA ARG A 187 2.07 16.38 0.12
C ARG A 187 3.45 16.02 -0.44
N GLU A 188 3.65 14.74 -0.76
CA GLU A 188 4.95 14.24 -1.20
C GLU A 188 4.81 13.02 -2.12
N GLY A 189 5.74 12.91 -3.08
CA GLY A 189 5.90 11.75 -3.95
C GLY A 189 5.00 11.80 -5.19
N LEU A 190 5.05 10.73 -5.98
CA LEU A 190 4.24 10.60 -7.20
C LEU A 190 2.73 10.52 -6.91
N LEU A 191 2.38 9.99 -5.73
CA LEU A 191 1.01 9.82 -5.26
C LEU A 191 0.72 10.84 -4.15
N ASP A 192 0.74 12.13 -4.50
CA ASP A 192 0.23 13.18 -3.61
C ASP A 192 -1.28 12.98 -3.42
N SER A 193 -1.73 12.90 -2.17
CA SER A 193 -3.10 12.49 -1.89
C SER A 193 -4.13 13.55 -2.30
N ARG A 194 -3.74 14.82 -2.36
CA ARG A 194 -4.60 15.91 -2.84
C ARG A 194 -4.66 15.95 -4.35
N ASP A 195 -3.55 15.71 -5.02
CA ASP A 195 -3.51 15.65 -6.46
C ASP A 195 -4.37 14.47 -6.97
N ILE A 196 -4.34 13.31 -6.28
CA ILE A 196 -5.25 12.19 -6.57
C ILE A 196 -6.72 12.62 -6.43
N VAL A 197 -7.09 13.23 -5.30
CA VAL A 197 -8.47 13.65 -5.06
C VAL A 197 -8.93 14.66 -6.11
N GLU A 198 -8.11 15.66 -6.41
CA GLU A 198 -8.43 16.65 -7.44
C GLU A 198 -8.59 16.02 -8.82
N MET A 199 -7.71 15.09 -9.20
CA MET A 199 -7.83 14.36 -10.46
C MET A 199 -9.19 13.66 -10.58
N HIS A 200 -9.65 12.98 -9.53
CA HIS A 200 -10.96 12.31 -9.53
C HIS A 200 -12.13 13.29 -9.53
N GLU A 201 -12.05 14.39 -8.79
CA GLU A 201 -13.09 15.44 -8.79
C GLU A 201 -13.25 16.06 -10.18
N LEU A 202 -12.12 16.37 -10.85
CA LEU A 202 -12.12 16.91 -12.21
C LEU A 202 -12.60 15.90 -13.24
N ALA A 203 -12.21 14.63 -13.12
CA ALA A 203 -12.71 13.57 -14.00
C ALA A 203 -14.24 13.45 -13.90
N ARG A 204 -14.80 13.46 -12.68
CA ARG A 204 -16.25 13.43 -12.48
C ARG A 204 -16.95 14.68 -13.01
N ALA A 205 -16.34 15.85 -12.84
CA ALA A 205 -16.86 17.09 -13.41
C ALA A 205 -16.91 17.03 -14.94
N LEU A 206 -15.92 16.40 -15.56
CA LEU A 206 -15.86 16.20 -17.00
C LEU A 206 -16.93 15.22 -17.50
N GLU A 207 -17.13 14.10 -16.82
CA GLU A 207 -18.17 13.12 -17.14
C GLU A 207 -19.59 13.70 -17.05
N THR A 208 -19.79 14.67 -16.16
CA THR A 208 -21.09 15.36 -15.98
C THR A 208 -21.24 16.60 -16.85
N CYS A 209 -20.22 16.97 -17.62
CA CYS A 209 -20.27 18.08 -18.55
C CYS A 209 -21.19 17.73 -19.74
N THR A 210 -22.17 18.59 -20.01
CA THR A 210 -23.12 18.42 -21.11
C THR A 210 -22.66 19.07 -22.42
N GLU A 211 -21.59 19.85 -22.38
CA GLU A 211 -21.01 20.52 -23.53
C GLU A 211 -19.96 19.61 -24.20
N GLU A 212 -19.81 19.70 -25.53
CA GLU A 212 -18.76 18.95 -26.22
C GLU A 212 -17.38 19.44 -25.77
N VAL A 213 -16.63 18.54 -25.13
CA VAL A 213 -15.27 18.81 -24.67
C VAL A 213 -14.32 18.61 -25.84
N GLU A 214 -13.65 19.68 -26.26
CA GLU A 214 -12.62 19.60 -27.30
C GLU A 214 -11.26 19.24 -26.68
N PHE A 215 -10.71 18.10 -27.09
CA PHE A 215 -9.36 17.70 -26.71
C PHE A 215 -8.36 18.15 -27.77
N ASP A 216 -7.62 19.22 -27.48
CA ASP A 216 -6.52 19.68 -28.33
C ASP A 216 -5.32 18.71 -28.25
N GLU A 217 -5.18 17.85 -29.26
CA GLU A 217 -4.10 16.87 -29.37
C GLU A 217 -2.70 17.51 -29.48
N THR A 218 -2.62 18.79 -29.87
CA THR A 218 -1.35 19.51 -30.03
C THR A 218 -0.89 20.22 -28.76
N TRP A 219 -1.77 20.26 -27.75
CA TRP A 219 -1.50 20.90 -26.47
C TRP A 219 -0.39 20.20 -25.68
N LYS A 220 0.45 21.01 -25.04
CA LYS A 220 1.56 20.53 -24.20
C LYS A 220 1.36 20.97 -22.75
N PRO A 221 1.45 20.05 -21.78
CA PRO A 221 1.38 20.39 -20.37
C PRO A 221 2.60 21.21 -19.95
N THR A 222 2.39 22.10 -18.98
CA THR A 222 3.44 22.87 -18.31
C THR A 222 3.82 22.25 -16.97
N ALA A 223 2.94 21.43 -16.40
CA ALA A 223 3.15 20.72 -15.16
C ALA A 223 4.18 19.58 -15.30
N ALA A 224 4.66 19.10 -14.15
CA ALA A 224 5.48 17.91 -14.09
C ALA A 224 4.72 16.67 -14.60
N ALA A 225 5.46 15.71 -15.15
CA ALA A 225 4.89 14.44 -15.61
C ALA A 225 4.19 13.68 -14.48
N GLY A 226 3.12 12.95 -14.82
CA GLY A 226 2.29 12.19 -13.87
C GLY A 226 0.94 12.85 -13.61
N ILE A 227 0.41 12.68 -12.39
CA ILE A 227 -0.92 13.20 -11.98
C ILE A 227 -1.06 14.71 -12.25
N PRO A 228 -0.06 15.58 -11.98
CA PRO A 228 -0.19 17.01 -12.24
C PRO A 228 -0.48 17.35 -13.71
N THR A 229 0.12 16.61 -14.65
CA THR A 229 -0.16 16.75 -16.08
C THR A 229 -1.61 16.36 -16.42
N ILE A 230 -2.14 15.32 -15.78
CA ILE A 230 -3.52 14.87 -15.98
C ILE A 230 -4.49 15.92 -15.44
N ILE A 231 -4.25 16.44 -14.23
CA ILE A 231 -5.03 17.55 -13.64
C ILE A 231 -5.04 18.76 -14.57
N GLU A 232 -3.87 19.19 -15.05
CA GLU A 232 -3.77 20.34 -15.95
C GLU A 232 -4.58 20.11 -17.22
N ARG A 233 -4.51 18.91 -17.82
CA ARG A 233 -5.32 18.56 -18.99
C ARG A 233 -6.82 18.61 -18.69
N LEU A 234 -7.27 18.04 -17.57
CA LEU A 234 -8.68 18.03 -17.18
C LEU A 234 -9.19 19.46 -16.93
N ARG A 235 -8.41 20.30 -16.24
CA ARG A 235 -8.74 21.73 -16.06
C ARG A 235 -8.84 22.45 -17.40
N LYS A 236 -7.95 22.18 -18.36
CA LYS A 236 -8.04 22.75 -19.71
C LYS A 236 -9.35 22.36 -20.38
N SER A 237 -9.65 21.06 -20.39
CA SER A 237 -10.87 20.50 -20.99
C SER A 237 -12.15 21.08 -20.36
N LEU A 238 -12.11 21.42 -19.08
CA LEU A 238 -13.21 22.08 -18.36
C LEU A 238 -13.23 23.61 -18.50
N GLY A 239 -12.35 24.21 -19.31
CA GLY A 239 -12.25 25.67 -19.47
C GLY A 239 -11.74 26.41 -18.24
N GLN A 240 -11.14 25.72 -17.26
CA GLN A 240 -10.71 26.28 -15.98
C GLN A 240 -9.30 26.87 -16.02
N LEU A 241 -8.54 26.68 -17.09
CA LEU A 241 -7.20 27.26 -17.26
C LEU A 241 -7.20 28.67 -17.87
N ASP A 242 -8.33 29.13 -18.43
CA ASP A 242 -8.43 30.42 -19.13
C ASP A 242 -8.90 31.59 -18.24
N ILE A 243 -9.00 31.38 -16.92
CA ILE A 243 -9.34 32.45 -15.97
C ILE A 243 -8.05 33.09 -15.46
N ASN A 244 -7.57 34.10 -16.19
CA ASN A 244 -6.63 35.13 -15.70
C ASN A 244 -7.31 36.50 -15.75
#